data_AF-A0A956GVB9-F1
#
_entry.id   AF-A0A956GVB9-F1
#
_cell.length_a   1.000
_cell.length_b   1.000
_cell.length_c   1.000
_cell.angle_alpha   90.00
_cell.angle_beta   90.00
_cell.angle_gamma   90.00
#
_symmetry.space_group_name_H-M   'P 1'
#
loop_
_entity.id
_entity.type
_entity.pdbx_description
1 polymer ?
#
loop_
_entity_poly.entity_id
_entity_poly.type
_entity_poly.pdbx_seq_one_letter_code
_entity_poly.pdbx_strand_id
1 'polypeptide(L)'
;MTARGAALALVRAAALTALVVAALAWRPVAARADEVAELIAEGDARAAAGDRRGALDAYEDALRRDADRRVVYDRATPLWIAEGAWADGVAWLEKATLRQPRYAAGWYALGYLYRRTGQIAAAVGAYQEFLALRPGDPSGTFGLAIALELADRPTDAARAYRRYLAVERDPARDPYRAQARAAIDRLVPAPANWRDALHAVVTGGASFVAWPVLAAPR
;
A
#
# COMPACT_ATOMS: atom_id res chain seq x y z
N MET A 1 -27.70 48.65 42.55
CA MET A 1 -26.96 47.70 41.70
C MET A 1 -26.27 48.46 40.59
N THR A 2 -24.94 48.53 40.58
CA THR A 2 -24.18 49.26 39.56
C THR A 2 -24.18 48.50 38.24
N ALA A 3 -24.33 49.20 37.10
CA ALA A 3 -24.30 48.61 35.74
C ALA A 3 -23.09 47.67 35.50
N ARG A 4 -21.96 47.94 36.17
CA ARG A 4 -20.76 47.09 36.18
C ARG A 4 -20.98 45.68 36.73
N GLY A 5 -21.85 45.51 37.73
CA GLY A 5 -22.17 44.21 38.33
C GLY A 5 -23.07 43.33 37.45
N ALA A 6 -23.99 43.96 36.72
CA ALA A 6 -24.85 43.26 35.75
C ALA A 6 -24.06 42.77 34.52
N ALA A 7 -23.14 43.60 34.02
CA ALA A 7 -22.25 43.22 32.92
C ALA A 7 -21.34 42.03 33.29
N LEU A 8 -20.77 42.02 34.51
CA LEU A 8 -19.92 40.92 34.98
C LEU A 8 -20.70 39.60 35.14
N ALA A 9 -21.97 39.68 35.57
CA ALA A 9 -22.85 38.52 35.71
C ALA A 9 -23.22 37.92 34.35
N LEU A 10 -23.50 38.75 33.34
CA LEU A 10 -23.80 38.30 31.98
C LEU A 10 -22.60 37.63 31.30
N VAL A 11 -21.39 38.19 31.45
CA VAL A 11 -20.16 37.57 30.92
C VAL A 11 -19.89 36.22 31.58
N ARG A 12 -20.10 36.09 32.89
CA ARG A 12 -19.97 34.81 33.60
C ARG A 12 -21.00 33.78 33.18
N ALA A 13 -22.25 34.19 33.00
CA ALA A 13 -23.31 33.32 32.51
C ALA A 13 -23.02 32.80 31.09
N ALA A 14 -22.52 33.67 30.20
CA ALA A 14 -22.11 33.29 28.85
C ALA A 14 -20.88 32.36 28.81
N ALA A 15 -19.92 32.55 29.72
CA ALA A 15 -18.77 31.66 29.85
C ALA A 15 -19.14 30.27 30.38
N LEU A 16 -20.08 30.21 31.33
CA LEU A 16 -20.63 28.95 31.87
C LEU A 16 -21.42 28.18 30.81
N THR A 17 -22.24 28.85 30.02
CA THR A 17 -22.96 28.18 28.91
C THR A 17 -22.00 27.69 27.84
N ALA A 18 -20.97 28.46 27.47
CA ALA A 18 -19.94 28.00 26.52
C ALA A 18 -19.17 26.77 27.03
N LEU A 19 -18.82 26.73 28.33
CA LEU A 19 -18.16 25.57 28.95
C LEU A 19 -19.05 24.34 29.01
N VAL A 20 -20.34 24.50 29.32
CA VAL A 20 -21.30 23.39 29.33
C VAL A 20 -21.55 22.86 27.92
N VAL A 21 -21.68 23.73 26.92
CA VAL A 21 -21.80 23.32 25.50
C VAL A 21 -20.52 22.63 25.03
N ALA A 22 -19.34 23.12 25.40
CA ALA A 22 -18.07 22.47 25.08
C ALA A 22 -17.93 21.10 25.76
N ALA A 23 -18.36 20.97 27.02
CA ALA A 23 -18.37 19.69 27.74
C ALA A 23 -19.40 18.69 27.17
N LEU A 24 -20.56 19.17 26.72
CA LEU A 24 -21.58 18.36 26.04
C LEU A 24 -21.13 17.91 24.63
N ALA A 25 -20.33 18.74 23.94
CA ALA A 25 -19.73 18.40 22.65
C ALA A 25 -18.46 17.53 22.80
N TRP A 26 -17.81 17.56 23.96
CA TRP A 26 -16.60 16.78 24.25
C TRP A 26 -16.95 15.34 24.61
N ARG A 27 -17.00 14.45 23.61
CA ARG A 27 -17.04 13.01 23.88
C ARG A 27 -15.68 12.57 24.46
N PRO A 28 -15.64 11.83 25.58
CA PRO A 28 -14.38 11.30 26.09
C PRO A 28 -13.76 10.34 25.06
N VAL A 29 -12.44 10.26 25.01
CA VAL A 29 -11.69 9.39 24.09
C VAL A 29 -12.17 7.93 24.20
N ALA A 30 -12.54 7.47 25.40
CA ALA A 30 -13.11 6.15 25.63
C ALA A 30 -14.40 5.90 24.83
N ALA A 31 -15.38 6.81 24.91
CA ALA A 31 -16.64 6.67 24.18
C ALA A 31 -16.47 6.67 22.65
N ARG A 32 -15.45 7.39 22.13
CA ARG A 32 -15.10 7.33 20.69
C ARG A 32 -14.42 6.01 20.32
N ALA A 33 -13.59 5.47 21.20
CA ALA A 33 -12.94 4.18 20.99
C ALA A 33 -13.95 3.01 20.99
N ASP A 34 -14.95 3.07 21.86
CA ASP A 34 -16.03 2.08 21.93
C ASP A 34 -16.88 2.09 20.64
N GLU A 35 -17.25 3.28 20.14
CA GLU A 35 -18.00 3.42 18.87
C GLU A 35 -17.20 2.87 17.68
N VAL A 36 -15.90 3.16 17.60
CA VAL A 36 -15.04 2.62 16.54
C VAL A 36 -14.95 1.10 16.61
N ALA A 37 -14.84 0.54 17.82
CA ALA A 37 -14.79 -0.91 18.00
C ALA A 37 -16.12 -1.59 17.59
N GLU A 38 -17.26 -0.95 17.88
CA GLU A 38 -18.58 -1.43 17.45
C GLU A 38 -18.71 -1.44 15.92
N LEU A 39 -18.30 -0.37 15.25
CA LEU A 39 -18.30 -0.29 13.78
C LEU A 39 -17.39 -1.35 13.14
N ILE A 40 -16.23 -1.64 13.76
CA ILE A 40 -15.35 -2.72 13.31
C ILE A 40 -16.05 -4.07 13.45
N ALA A 41 -16.68 -4.33 14.59
CA ALA A 41 -17.39 -5.58 14.85
C ALA A 41 -18.58 -5.78 13.90
N GLU A 42 -19.31 -4.70 13.60
CA GLU A 42 -20.36 -4.71 12.58
C GLU A 42 -19.80 -5.04 11.20
N GLY A 43 -18.70 -4.39 10.80
CA GLY A 43 -18.03 -4.67 9.53
C GLY A 43 -17.56 -6.13 9.42
N ASP A 44 -16.97 -6.68 10.49
CA ASP A 44 -16.54 -8.08 10.56
C ASP A 44 -17.74 -9.04 10.44
N ALA A 45 -18.85 -8.74 11.12
CA ALA A 45 -20.07 -9.54 11.06
C ALA A 45 -20.71 -9.54 9.67
N ARG A 46 -20.80 -8.37 9.02
CA ARG A 46 -21.31 -8.25 7.64
C ARG A 46 -20.40 -8.96 6.64
N ALA A 47 -19.08 -8.85 6.80
CA ALA A 47 -18.12 -9.56 5.96
C ALA A 47 -18.29 -11.08 6.09
N ALA A 48 -18.47 -11.59 7.31
CA ALA A 48 -18.74 -13.00 7.57
C ALA A 48 -20.08 -13.48 6.97
N ALA A 49 -21.09 -12.60 6.92
CA ALA A 49 -22.37 -12.87 6.27
C ALA A 49 -22.32 -12.78 4.73
N GLY A 50 -21.18 -12.38 4.15
CA GLY A 50 -21.00 -12.20 2.70
C GLY A 50 -21.50 -10.84 2.18
N ASP A 51 -22.02 -9.97 3.05
CA ASP A 51 -22.37 -8.59 2.72
C ASP A 51 -21.10 -7.72 2.70
N ARG A 52 -20.34 -7.84 1.61
CA ARG A 52 -19.06 -7.14 1.47
C ARG A 52 -19.23 -5.63 1.32
N ARG A 53 -20.31 -5.17 0.68
CA ARG A 53 -20.56 -3.74 0.54
C ARG A 53 -20.92 -3.12 1.88
N GLY A 54 -21.84 -3.74 2.63
CA GLY A 54 -22.19 -3.26 3.96
C GLY A 54 -21.01 -3.35 4.95
N ALA A 55 -20.12 -4.32 4.80
CA ALA A 55 -18.89 -4.39 5.59
C ALA A 55 -17.95 -3.21 5.30
N LEU A 56 -17.75 -2.88 4.01
CA LEU A 56 -16.96 -1.71 3.60
C LEU A 56 -17.56 -0.42 4.16
N ASP A 57 -18.88 -0.24 4.07
CA ASP A 57 -19.54 0.96 4.59
C ASP A 57 -19.28 1.14 6.10
N ALA A 58 -19.37 0.06 6.89
CA ALA A 58 -19.07 0.09 8.34
C ALA A 58 -17.59 0.39 8.63
N TYR A 59 -16.66 -0.21 7.87
CA TYR A 59 -15.23 0.08 8.00
C TYR A 59 -14.89 1.53 7.63
N GLU A 60 -15.49 2.07 6.58
CA GLU A 60 -15.30 3.45 6.20
C GLU A 60 -15.86 4.41 7.26
N ASP A 61 -16.98 4.06 7.88
CA ASP A 61 -17.49 4.79 9.04
C ASP A 61 -16.50 4.75 10.21
N ALA A 62 -15.92 3.59 10.52
CA ALA A 62 -14.89 3.48 11.54
C ALA A 62 -13.68 4.38 11.24
N LEU A 63 -13.20 4.39 9.98
CA LEU A 63 -12.09 5.24 9.54
C LEU A 63 -12.44 6.74 9.53
N ARG A 64 -13.70 7.11 9.32
CA ARG A 64 -14.16 8.51 9.49
C ARG A 64 -14.06 8.97 10.95
N ARG A 65 -14.27 8.08 11.93
CA ARG A 65 -14.11 8.40 13.36
C ARG A 65 -12.64 8.38 13.79
N ASP A 66 -11.90 7.38 13.34
CA ASP A 66 -10.50 7.17 13.71
C ASP A 66 -9.71 6.61 12.53
N ALA A 67 -9.10 7.53 11.78
CA ALA A 67 -8.32 7.22 10.58
C ALA A 67 -7.00 6.51 10.86
N ASP A 68 -6.59 6.35 12.13
CA ASP A 68 -5.31 5.75 12.47
C ASP A 68 -5.43 4.24 12.79
N ARG A 69 -6.63 3.67 12.69
CA ARG A 69 -6.91 2.26 12.98
C ARG A 69 -6.41 1.31 11.88
N ARG A 70 -5.15 0.88 11.99
CA ARG A 70 -4.52 -0.13 11.09
C ARG A 70 -5.38 -1.35 10.85
N VAL A 71 -6.00 -1.87 11.92
CA VAL A 71 -6.87 -3.06 11.83
C VAL A 71 -7.98 -2.89 10.80
N VAL A 72 -8.55 -1.68 10.65
CA VAL A 72 -9.62 -1.44 9.68
C VAL A 72 -9.08 -1.54 8.25
N TYR A 73 -7.90 -0.99 7.98
CA TYR A 73 -7.26 -1.11 6.68
C TYR A 73 -6.92 -2.57 6.33
N ASP A 74 -6.42 -3.34 7.31
CA ASP A 74 -6.14 -4.77 7.13
C ASP A 74 -7.41 -5.56 6.76
N ARG A 75 -8.56 -5.17 7.32
CA ARG A 75 -9.87 -5.81 7.06
C ARG A 75 -10.53 -5.35 5.77
N ALA A 76 -10.46 -4.06 5.47
CA ALA A 76 -11.13 -3.46 4.31
C ALA A 76 -10.36 -3.71 3.00
N THR A 77 -9.03 -3.79 3.04
CA THR A 77 -8.20 -3.92 1.82
C THR A 77 -8.57 -5.14 0.96
N PRO A 78 -8.69 -6.37 1.51
CA PRO A 78 -9.12 -7.53 0.71
C PRO A 78 -10.50 -7.33 0.08
N LEU A 79 -11.41 -6.61 0.75
CA LEU A 79 -12.75 -6.33 0.26
C LEU A 79 -12.73 -5.31 -0.88
N TRP A 80 -11.98 -4.20 -0.74
CA TRP A 80 -11.80 -3.25 -1.85
C TRP A 80 -11.22 -3.92 -3.10
N ILE A 81 -10.29 -4.87 -2.92
CA ILE A 81 -9.71 -5.64 -4.02
C ILE A 81 -10.77 -6.56 -4.66
N ALA A 82 -11.51 -7.32 -3.85
CA ALA A 82 -12.50 -8.30 -4.31
C ALA A 82 -13.69 -7.66 -5.03
N GLU A 83 -14.18 -6.51 -4.52
CA GLU A 83 -15.35 -5.80 -5.07
C GLU A 83 -14.99 -4.87 -6.23
N GLY A 84 -13.70 -4.75 -6.59
CA GLY A 84 -13.29 -3.83 -7.65
C GLY A 84 -13.28 -2.35 -7.23
N ALA A 85 -13.56 -2.05 -5.96
CA ALA A 85 -13.59 -0.71 -5.38
C ALA A 85 -12.16 -0.15 -5.15
N TRP A 86 -11.31 -0.22 -6.17
CA TRP A 86 -9.89 0.11 -6.06
C TRP A 86 -9.65 1.59 -5.84
N ALA A 87 -10.47 2.47 -6.42
CA ALA A 87 -10.35 3.92 -6.24
C ALA A 87 -10.60 4.33 -4.78
N ASP A 88 -11.63 3.76 -4.15
CA ASP A 88 -11.94 3.99 -2.73
C ASP A 88 -10.79 3.49 -1.84
N GLY A 89 -10.29 2.27 -2.12
CA GLY A 89 -9.15 1.72 -1.40
C GLY A 89 -7.88 2.55 -1.54
N VAL A 90 -7.59 3.09 -2.72
CA VAL A 90 -6.47 4.03 -2.92
C VAL A 90 -6.65 5.27 -2.04
N ALA A 91 -7.82 5.92 -2.11
CA ALA A 91 -8.07 7.15 -1.36
C ALA A 91 -7.94 6.96 0.16
N TRP A 92 -8.37 5.81 0.67
CA TRP A 92 -8.23 5.46 2.09
C TRP A 92 -6.78 5.13 2.46
N LEU A 93 -6.07 4.36 1.65
CA LEU A 93 -4.69 3.96 1.93
C LEU A 93 -3.69 5.11 1.79
N GLU A 94 -3.91 6.08 0.89
CA GLU A 94 -3.11 7.30 0.81
C GLU A 94 -3.17 8.10 2.11
N LYS A 95 -4.37 8.26 2.69
CA LYS A 95 -4.53 8.89 4.00
C LYS A 95 -3.82 8.09 5.09
N ALA A 96 -3.91 6.77 5.02
CA ALA A 96 -3.29 5.86 5.99
C ALA A 96 -1.77 6.01 5.97
N THR A 97 -1.14 5.98 4.79
CA THR A 97 0.32 6.03 4.64
C THR A 97 0.89 7.41 4.96
N LEU A 98 0.12 8.48 4.72
CA LEU A 98 0.50 9.83 5.15
C LEU A 98 0.54 9.96 6.67
N ARG A 99 -0.48 9.42 7.36
CA ARG A 99 -0.58 9.47 8.84
C ARG A 99 0.34 8.47 9.52
N GLN A 100 0.57 7.35 8.86
CA GLN A 100 1.30 6.21 9.40
C GLN A 100 2.39 5.77 8.41
N PRO A 101 3.46 6.57 8.24
CA PRO A 101 4.48 6.30 7.23
C PRO A 101 5.21 4.97 7.43
N ARG A 102 5.18 4.40 8.64
CA ARG A 102 5.74 3.08 8.98
C ARG A 102 4.73 1.93 8.82
N TYR A 103 3.59 2.15 8.18
CA TYR A 103 2.58 1.11 7.91
C TYR A 103 2.92 0.37 6.60
N ALA A 104 3.82 -0.61 6.71
CA ALA A 104 4.32 -1.36 5.55
C ALA A 104 3.18 -2.03 4.74
N ALA A 105 2.24 -2.71 5.40
CA ALA A 105 1.13 -3.35 4.68
C ALA A 105 0.28 -2.34 3.88
N GLY A 106 0.11 -1.11 4.39
CA GLY A 106 -0.55 -0.03 3.67
C GLY A 106 0.20 0.39 2.40
N TRP A 107 1.52 0.55 2.46
CA TRP A 107 2.33 0.85 1.27
C TRP A 107 2.28 -0.27 0.22
N TYR A 108 2.33 -1.53 0.65
CA TYR A 108 2.20 -2.68 -0.25
C TYR A 108 0.82 -2.69 -0.93
N ALA A 109 -0.25 -2.55 -0.15
CA ALA A 109 -1.62 -2.52 -0.66
C ALA A 109 -1.84 -1.35 -1.62
N LEU A 110 -1.29 -0.17 -1.31
CA LEU A 110 -1.36 1.00 -2.16
C LEU A 110 -0.63 0.77 -3.49
N GLY A 111 0.56 0.17 -3.46
CA GLY A 111 1.29 -0.23 -4.69
C GLY A 111 0.52 -1.25 -5.54
N TYR A 112 -0.20 -2.17 -4.90
CA TYR A 112 -1.09 -3.09 -5.60
C TYR A 112 -2.26 -2.37 -6.27
N LEU A 113 -3.00 -1.54 -5.52
CA LEU A 113 -4.17 -0.84 -6.05
C LEU A 113 -3.81 0.22 -7.11
N TYR A 114 -2.68 0.91 -6.98
CA TYR A 114 -2.18 1.81 -8.01
C TYR A 114 -1.91 1.08 -9.33
N ARG A 115 -1.34 -0.14 -9.30
CA ARG A 115 -1.21 -0.95 -10.52
C ARG A 115 -2.57 -1.27 -11.14
N ARG A 116 -3.55 -1.64 -10.32
CA ARG A 116 -4.91 -1.99 -10.79
C ARG A 116 -5.64 -0.79 -11.38
N THR A 117 -5.37 0.42 -10.89
CA THR A 117 -5.97 1.67 -11.35
C THR A 117 -5.15 2.39 -12.42
N GLY A 118 -4.05 1.79 -12.90
CA GLY A 118 -3.21 2.37 -13.96
C GLY A 118 -2.27 3.50 -13.51
N GLN A 119 -2.20 3.80 -12.21
CA GLN A 119 -1.34 4.83 -11.63
C GLN A 119 0.09 4.29 -11.43
N ILE A 120 0.73 3.88 -12.53
CA ILE A 120 1.94 3.03 -12.48
C ILE A 120 3.12 3.71 -11.78
N ALA A 121 3.35 5.02 -12.01
CA ALA A 121 4.43 5.75 -11.35
C ALA A 121 4.25 5.77 -9.81
N ALA A 122 3.01 5.98 -9.35
CA ALA A 122 2.69 5.95 -7.92
C ALA A 122 2.86 4.53 -7.34
N ALA A 123 2.55 3.48 -8.11
CA ALA A 123 2.80 2.11 -7.71
C ALA A 123 4.29 1.82 -7.45
N VAL A 124 5.17 2.28 -8.35
CA VAL A 124 6.63 2.14 -8.18
C VAL A 124 7.07 2.78 -6.85
N GLY A 125 6.63 4.01 -6.58
CA GLY A 125 6.94 4.71 -5.33
C GLY A 125 6.42 3.96 -4.09
N ALA A 126 5.17 3.49 -4.12
CA ALA A 126 4.57 2.78 -2.99
C ALA A 126 5.30 1.45 -2.68
N TYR A 127 5.71 0.67 -3.69
CA TYR A 127 6.52 -0.52 -3.45
C TYR A 127 7.93 -0.20 -2.96
N GLN A 128 8.52 0.93 -3.38
CA GLN A 128 9.81 1.38 -2.86
C GLN A 128 9.72 1.74 -1.37
N GLU A 129 8.67 2.44 -0.95
CA GLU A 129 8.40 2.73 0.47
C GLU A 129 8.17 1.43 1.27
N PHE A 130 7.41 0.47 0.72
CA PHE A 130 7.27 -0.84 1.34
C PHE A 130 8.62 -1.54 1.54
N LEU A 131 9.47 -1.56 0.52
CA LEU A 131 10.79 -2.20 0.56
C LEU A 131 11.79 -1.42 1.43
N ALA A 132 11.63 -0.11 1.63
CA ALA A 132 12.41 0.63 2.60
C ALA A 132 12.11 0.15 4.04
N LEU A 133 10.85 -0.22 4.32
CA LEU A 133 10.44 -0.79 5.60
C LEU A 133 10.72 -2.31 5.71
N ARG A 134 10.71 -3.03 4.59
CA ARG A 134 10.84 -4.48 4.49
C ARG A 134 11.80 -4.88 3.34
N PRO A 135 13.11 -4.64 3.47
CA PRO A 135 14.06 -4.76 2.35
C PRO A 135 14.28 -6.19 1.83
N GLY A 136 13.91 -7.21 2.59
CA GLY A 136 14.04 -8.62 2.22
C GLY A 136 12.75 -9.26 1.74
N ASP A 137 11.64 -8.52 1.64
CA ASP A 137 10.34 -9.10 1.32
C ASP A 137 10.23 -9.44 -0.18
N PRO A 138 10.07 -10.72 -0.55
CA PRO A 138 9.98 -11.13 -1.95
C PRO A 138 8.71 -10.58 -2.62
N SER A 139 7.59 -10.45 -1.89
CA SER A 139 6.32 -9.94 -2.42
C SER A 139 6.47 -8.50 -2.88
N GLY A 140 7.11 -7.66 -2.07
CA GLY A 140 7.40 -6.28 -2.42
C GLY A 140 8.33 -6.16 -3.63
N THR A 141 9.35 -7.01 -3.68
CA THR A 141 10.32 -7.02 -4.79
C THR A 141 9.65 -7.43 -6.11
N PHE A 142 8.78 -8.44 -6.06
CA PHE A 142 8.00 -8.88 -7.20
C PHE A 142 6.97 -7.83 -7.65
N GLY A 143 6.26 -7.21 -6.70
CA GLY A 143 5.33 -6.10 -6.97
C GLY A 143 6.01 -4.91 -7.64
N LEU A 144 7.20 -4.52 -7.17
CA LEU A 144 8.03 -3.49 -7.79
C LEU A 144 8.47 -3.88 -9.20
N ALA A 145 8.86 -5.14 -9.43
CA ALA A 145 9.27 -5.62 -10.74
C ALA A 145 8.15 -5.48 -11.77
N ILE A 146 6.91 -5.86 -11.42
CA ILE A 146 5.75 -5.67 -12.29
C ILE A 146 5.45 -4.19 -12.51
N ALA A 147 5.54 -3.35 -11.47
CA ALA A 147 5.29 -1.93 -11.60
C ALA A 147 6.31 -1.26 -12.54
N LEU A 148 7.59 -1.62 -12.45
CA LEU A 148 8.66 -1.13 -13.34
C LEU A 148 8.47 -1.61 -14.77
N GLU A 149 7.99 -2.83 -14.95
CA GLU A 149 7.67 -3.36 -16.28
C GLU A 149 6.53 -2.56 -16.93
N LEU A 150 5.45 -2.32 -16.19
CA LEU A 150 4.32 -1.49 -16.66
C LEU A 150 4.73 -0.02 -16.88
N ALA A 151 5.81 0.43 -16.24
CA ALA A 151 6.37 1.78 -16.40
C ALA A 151 7.32 1.89 -17.61
N ASP A 152 7.42 0.85 -18.45
CA ASP A 152 8.35 0.77 -19.58
C ASP A 152 9.82 0.93 -19.16
N ARG A 153 10.20 0.34 -18.02
CA ARG A 153 11.58 0.32 -17.49
C ARG A 153 12.14 -1.11 -17.48
N PRO A 154 12.37 -1.73 -18.64
CA PRO A 154 12.65 -3.16 -18.76
C PRO A 154 13.93 -3.61 -18.03
N THR A 155 15.00 -2.81 -18.09
CA THR A 155 16.27 -3.14 -17.40
C THR A 155 16.11 -3.17 -15.88
N ASP A 156 15.37 -2.21 -15.32
CA ASP A 156 15.13 -2.13 -13.88
C ASP A 156 14.18 -3.23 -13.41
N ALA A 157 13.13 -3.50 -14.19
CA ALA A 157 12.19 -4.59 -13.96
C ALA A 157 12.92 -5.95 -13.95
N ALA A 158 13.75 -6.23 -14.95
CA ALA A 158 14.54 -7.46 -15.01
C ALA A 158 15.48 -7.60 -13.80
N ARG A 159 16.11 -6.51 -13.35
CA ARG A 159 16.93 -6.50 -12.13
C ARG A 159 16.09 -6.83 -10.89
N ALA A 160 14.90 -6.28 -10.76
CA ALA A 160 14.00 -6.56 -9.64
C ALA A 160 13.51 -8.02 -9.65
N TYR A 161 13.10 -8.57 -10.81
CA TYR A 161 12.75 -9.98 -10.94
C TYR A 161 13.92 -10.91 -10.57
N ARG A 162 15.16 -10.60 -10.98
CA ARG A 162 16.35 -11.35 -10.58
C ARG A 162 16.57 -11.34 -9.07
N ARG A 163 16.36 -10.19 -8.41
CA ARG A 163 16.46 -10.07 -6.94
C ARG A 163 15.39 -10.94 -6.25
N TYR A 164 14.15 -10.89 -6.73
CA TYR A 164 13.08 -11.73 -6.22
C TYR A 164 13.43 -13.23 -6.31
N LEU A 165 13.96 -13.67 -7.47
CA LEU A 165 14.37 -15.06 -7.69
C LEU A 165 15.60 -15.52 -6.88
N ALA A 166 16.37 -14.59 -6.32
CA ALA A 166 17.54 -14.89 -5.48
C ALA A 166 17.13 -15.18 -4.01
N VAL A 167 16.04 -14.57 -3.54
CA VAL A 167 15.50 -14.72 -2.19
C VAL A 167 14.60 -15.95 -2.11
N GLU A 168 13.59 -16.01 -2.99
CA GLU A 168 12.73 -17.18 -3.05
C GLU A 168 13.46 -18.29 -3.81
N ARG A 169 13.40 -19.54 -3.36
CA ARG A 169 14.16 -20.66 -3.95
C ARG A 169 13.32 -21.89 -4.23
N ASP A 170 12.11 -21.99 -3.67
CA ASP A 170 11.26 -23.17 -3.80
C ASP A 170 10.06 -22.89 -4.73
N PRO A 171 10.02 -23.46 -5.94
CA PRO A 171 8.89 -23.33 -6.87
C PRO A 171 7.56 -23.87 -6.35
N ALA A 172 7.57 -24.85 -5.45
CA ALA A 172 6.32 -25.39 -4.88
C ALA A 172 5.68 -24.42 -3.90
N ARG A 173 6.47 -23.50 -3.32
CA ARG A 173 6.02 -22.49 -2.36
C ARG A 173 5.63 -21.18 -3.03
N ASP A 174 6.18 -20.89 -4.21
CA ASP A 174 5.94 -19.62 -4.90
C ASP A 174 5.69 -19.80 -6.41
N PRO A 175 4.42 -19.69 -6.84
CA PRO A 175 4.04 -19.83 -8.24
C PRO A 175 4.57 -18.69 -9.14
N TYR A 176 5.02 -17.56 -8.56
CA TYR A 176 5.46 -16.39 -9.33
C TYR A 176 6.87 -16.53 -9.92
N ARG A 177 7.63 -17.57 -9.56
CA ARG A 177 8.99 -17.81 -10.10
C ARG A 177 9.01 -18.02 -11.61
N ALA A 178 8.08 -18.82 -12.13
CA ALA A 178 7.96 -19.07 -13.56
C ALA A 178 7.64 -17.78 -14.32
N GLN A 179 6.71 -16.98 -13.77
CA GLN A 179 6.38 -15.66 -14.30
C GLN A 179 7.58 -14.73 -14.30
N ALA A 180 8.34 -14.65 -13.21
CA ALA A 180 9.53 -13.80 -13.12
C ALA A 180 10.62 -14.22 -14.11
N ARG A 181 10.83 -15.53 -14.33
CA ARG A 181 11.77 -16.03 -15.35
C ARG A 181 11.34 -15.60 -16.75
N ALA A 182 10.08 -15.87 -17.11
CA ALA A 182 9.53 -15.50 -18.41
C ALA A 182 9.57 -13.98 -18.64
N ALA A 183 9.33 -13.18 -17.59
CA ALA A 183 9.45 -11.73 -17.67
C ALA A 183 10.90 -11.28 -17.94
N ILE A 184 11.90 -11.88 -17.28
CA ILE A 184 13.32 -11.57 -17.56
C ILE A 184 13.67 -11.87 -19.02
N ASP A 185 13.27 -13.04 -19.52
CA ASP A 185 13.60 -13.48 -20.88
C ASP A 185 12.94 -12.59 -21.95
N ARG A 186 11.73 -12.08 -21.67
CA ARG A 186 11.04 -11.12 -22.55
C ARG A 186 11.63 -9.71 -22.48
N LEU A 187 11.97 -9.23 -21.29
CA LEU A 187 12.40 -7.84 -21.09
C LEU A 187 13.85 -7.61 -21.49
N VAL A 188 14.71 -8.63 -21.33
CA VAL A 188 16.12 -8.60 -21.70
C VAL A 188 16.45 -9.91 -22.40
N PRO A 189 16.05 -10.08 -23.66
CA PRO A 189 16.29 -11.31 -24.40
C PRO A 189 17.79 -11.58 -24.51
N ALA A 190 18.15 -12.87 -24.48
CA ALA A 190 19.53 -13.27 -24.66
C ALA A 190 20.04 -12.79 -26.04
N PRO A 191 21.28 -12.28 -26.11
CA PRO A 191 21.87 -11.89 -27.38
C PRO A 191 21.96 -13.11 -28.31
N ALA A 192 21.65 -12.92 -29.59
CA ALA A 192 21.59 -14.01 -30.56
C ALA A 192 22.95 -14.71 -30.78
N ASN A 193 24.05 -14.00 -30.50
CA ASN A 193 25.41 -14.51 -30.60
C ASN A 193 26.35 -13.74 -29.65
N TRP A 194 27.59 -14.21 -29.53
CA TRP A 194 28.60 -13.64 -28.64
C TRP A 194 29.01 -12.20 -29.01
N ARG A 195 28.86 -11.78 -30.26
CA ARG A 195 29.19 -10.40 -30.69
C ARG A 195 28.15 -9.41 -30.20
N ASP A 196 26.87 -9.77 -30.32
CA ASP A 196 25.78 -8.98 -29.77
C ASP A 196 25.87 -8.92 -28.23
N ALA A 197 26.32 -10.00 -27.60
CA ALA A 197 26.60 -10.04 -26.17
C ALA A 197 27.70 -9.06 -25.76
N LEU A 198 28.83 -9.04 -26.48
CA LEU A 198 29.92 -8.09 -26.22
C LEU A 198 29.48 -6.64 -26.47
N HIS A 199 28.72 -6.38 -27.53
CA HIS A 199 28.23 -5.04 -27.84
C HIS A 199 27.28 -4.51 -26.75
N ALA A 200 26.40 -5.36 -26.21
CA ALA A 200 25.51 -5.01 -25.11
C ALA A 200 26.28 -4.67 -23.82
N VAL A 201 27.37 -5.38 -23.52
CA VAL A 201 28.23 -5.13 -22.34
C VAL A 201 29.01 -3.82 -22.48
N VAL A 202 29.47 -3.50 -23.70
CA VAL A 202 30.26 -2.30 -23.95
C VAL A 202 29.39 -1.04 -24.00
N THR A 203 28.14 -1.15 -24.47
CA THR A 203 27.24 0.00 -24.64
C THR A 203 26.23 0.19 -23.50
N GLY A 204 25.94 -0.85 -22.71
CA GLY A 204 25.06 -0.78 -21.53
C GLY A 204 25.75 -1.37 -20.32
N GLY A 205 25.91 -0.59 -19.24
CA GLY A 205 26.61 -0.95 -17.99
C GLY A 205 25.99 -2.10 -17.17
N ALA A 206 25.75 -3.25 -17.79
CA ALA A 206 25.34 -4.48 -17.15
C ALA A 206 26.55 -5.10 -16.45
N SER A 207 26.56 -5.01 -15.12
CA SER A 207 27.54 -5.72 -14.29
C SER A 207 27.39 -7.23 -14.46
N PHE A 208 28.53 -7.85 -14.70
CA PHE A 208 28.80 -9.25 -15.02
C PHE A 208 28.02 -10.26 -14.15
N VAL A 209 27.15 -11.06 -14.77
CA VAL A 209 26.88 -12.44 -14.31
C VAL A 209 27.15 -13.32 -15.51
N ALA A 210 28.25 -14.06 -15.43
CA ALA A 210 28.80 -14.87 -16.51
C ALA A 210 27.74 -15.76 -17.15
N TRP A 211 27.43 -15.49 -18.43
CA TRP A 211 26.85 -16.52 -19.29
C TRP A 211 27.94 -17.58 -19.48
N PRO A 212 27.67 -18.88 -19.27
CA PRO A 212 28.68 -19.90 -19.54
C PRO A 212 29.07 -19.76 -21.00
N VAL A 213 30.36 -19.58 -21.24
CA VAL A 213 30.97 -19.49 -22.57
C VAL A 213 30.61 -20.79 -23.31
N LEU A 214 29.53 -20.77 -24.07
CA LEU A 214 29.28 -21.77 -25.08
C LEU A 214 30.38 -21.56 -26.11
N ALA A 215 31.28 -22.53 -26.16
CA ALA A 215 32.45 -22.56 -27.01
C ALA A 215 32.12 -22.05 -28.42
N ALA A 216 32.94 -21.11 -28.90
CA ALA A 216 32.88 -20.68 -30.28
C ALA A 216 32.97 -21.91 -31.21
N PRO A 217 32.11 -22.04 -32.23
CA PRO A 217 32.34 -23.04 -33.26
C PRO A 217 33.67 -22.70 -33.96
N ARG A 218 34.52 -23.72 -34.12
CA ARG A 218 35.80 -23.64 -34.84
C ARG A 218 35.59 -23.26 -36.30
#